data_AF-A0AAJ0U8V6-F1
#
_entry.id   AF-A0AAJ0U8V6-F1
#
_cell.length_a   1.000
_cell.length_b   1.000
_cell.length_c   1.000
_cell.angle_alpha   90.00
_cell.angle_beta   90.00
_cell.angle_gamma   90.00
#
_symmetry.space_group_name_H-M   'P 1'
#
loop_
_entity.id
_entity.type
_entity.pdbx_description
1 polymer ?
#
loop_
_entity_poly.entity_id
_entity_poly.type
_entity_poly.pdbx_seq_one_letter_code
_entity_poly.pdbx_strand_id
1 'polypeptide(L)' 'MSDLEQMLNPPVPITSTKVGRNDPCPCGSGKKYKKCCGSGALPA' A
#
# COMPACT_ATOMS: atom_id res chain seq x y z
N MET A 1 -11.38 -26.89 -8.54
CA MET A 1 -11.49 -25.49 -8.07
C MET A 1 -10.08 -25.01 -7.75
N SER A 2 -9.20 -24.93 -8.75
CA SER A 2 -7.75 -24.79 -8.47
C SER A 2 -6.87 -24.37 -9.64
N ASP A 3 -7.44 -24.14 -10.82
CA ASP A 3 -6.65 -23.70 -12.00
C ASP A 3 -7.41 -22.60 -12.75
N LEU A 4 -8.71 -22.81 -12.96
CA LEU A 4 -9.58 -21.85 -13.62
C LEU A 4 -9.78 -20.56 -12.79
N GLU A 5 -9.82 -20.66 -11.45
CA GLU A 5 -9.89 -19.49 -10.56
C GLU A 5 -8.62 -18.63 -10.59
N GLN A 6 -7.46 -19.24 -10.86
CA GLN A 6 -6.18 -18.53 -10.88
C GLN A 6 -6.00 -17.69 -12.15
N MET A 7 -6.63 -18.08 -13.26
CA MET A 7 -6.59 -17.32 -14.52
C MET A 7 -7.48 -16.08 -14.51
N LEU A 8 -8.49 -16.02 -13.63
CA LEU A 8 -9.42 -14.88 -13.53
C LEU A 8 -9.00 -13.84 -12.49
N ASN A 9 -8.05 -14.15 -11.60
CA ASN A 9 -7.64 -13.26 -10.52
C ASN A 9 -6.13 -12.96 -10.60
N PRO A 10 -5.68 -12.25 -11.65
CA PRO A 10 -4.27 -11.88 -11.75
C PRO A 10 -3.88 -11.09 -10.49
N PRO A 11 -2.72 -11.38 -9.87
CA PRO A 11 -2.22 -10.57 -8.78
C PRO A 11 -2.08 -9.15 -9.31
N VAL A 12 -2.91 -8.23 -8.80
CA VAL A 12 -2.80 -6.82 -9.16
C VAL A 12 -1.36 -6.40 -8.88
N PRO A 13 -0.61 -5.94 -9.90
CA PRO A 13 0.72 -5.43 -9.65
C PRO A 13 0.54 -4.32 -8.62
N ILE A 14 1.18 -4.49 -7.46
CA ILE A 14 1.29 -3.45 -6.44
C ILE A 14 2.08 -2.34 -7.10
N THR A 15 1.38 -1.49 -7.85
CA THR A 15 1.88 -0.20 -8.28
C THR A 15 2.21 0.49 -6.98
N SER A 16 3.50 0.58 -6.69
CA SER A 16 4.01 1.44 -5.63
C SER A 16 3.72 2.86 -6.10
N THR A 17 2.46 3.27 -5.93
CA THR A 17 2.03 4.65 -6.09
C THR A 17 3.01 5.42 -5.23
N LYS A 18 3.86 6.24 -5.85
CA LYS A 18 4.81 7.08 -5.13
C LYS A 18 3.99 8.10 -4.36
N VAL A 19 3.45 7.68 -3.22
CA VAL A 19 2.74 8.54 -2.29
C VAL A 19 3.76 9.53 -1.78
N GLY A 20 3.53 10.80 -2.07
CA GLY A 20 4.36 11.87 -1.58
C GLY A 20 4.39 11.84 -0.06
N ARG A 21 5.55 12.08 0.54
CA ARG A 21 5.72 12.10 2.00
C ARG A 21 4.71 13.03 2.71
N ASN A 22 4.22 14.07 2.04
CA ASN A 22 3.26 15.02 2.61
C ASN A 22 1.79 14.72 2.28
N ASP A 23 1.51 13.80 1.36
CA ASP A 23 0.15 13.43 0.97
C ASP A 23 -0.62 12.75 2.11
N PRO A 24 -1.96 12.79 2.11
CA PRO A 24 -2.76 12.01 3.03
C PRO A 24 -2.42 10.52 2.92
N CYS A 25 -2.33 9.84 4.07
CA CYS A 25 -2.03 8.42 4.10
C CYS A 25 -3.15 7.62 3.43
N PRO A 26 -2.84 6.74 2.44
CA PRO A 26 -3.85 5.88 1.81
C PRO A 26 -4.45 4.86 2.78
N CYS A 27 -3.89 4.72 3.99
CA CYS A 27 -4.41 3.89 5.07
C CYS A 27 -5.66 4.46 5.77
N GLY A 28 -6.14 5.65 5.38
CA GLY A 28 -7.36 6.24 5.95
C GLY A 28 -7.20 6.85 7.34
N SER A 29 -5.97 6.99 7.86
CA SER A 29 -5.72 7.53 9.20
C SER A 29 -5.90 9.04 9.35
N GLY A 30 -6.15 9.75 8.25
CA GLY A 30 -6.19 11.23 8.21
C GLY A 30 -4.82 11.91 8.43
N LYS A 31 -3.75 11.14 8.64
CA LYS A 31 -2.38 11.64 8.86
C LYS A 31 -1.63 11.72 7.53
N LYS A 32 -0.61 12.61 7.46
CA LYS A 32 0.32 12.65 6.32
C LYS A 32 1.11 11.33 6.22
N TYR A 33 1.41 10.88 5.01
CA TYR A 33 2.10 9.61 4.75
C TYR A 33 3.39 9.46 5.58
N LYS A 34 4.25 10.49 5.60
CA LYS A 34 5.50 10.51 6.40
C LYS A 34 5.34 10.39 7.92
N LYS A 35 4.13 10.62 8.43
CA LYS A 35 3.76 10.52 9.86
C LYS A 35 2.86 9.30 10.14
N CYS A 36 2.64 8.44 9.14
CA CYS A 36 1.83 7.24 9.25
C CYS A 36 2.60 6.04 8.66
N CYS A 37 2.19 5.52 7.49
CA CYS A 37 2.84 4.36 6.87
C CYS A 37 4.25 4.63 6.31
N GLY A 38 4.57 5.89 6.02
CA GLY A 38 5.89 6.33 5.55
C GLY A 38 6.84 6.78 6.67
N SER A 39 6.45 6.63 7.94
CA SER A 39 7.33 6.86 9.09
C SER A 39 8.25 5.65 9.18
N GLY A 40 9.43 5.71 8.56
CA GLY A 40 10.42 4.64 8.58
C GLY A 40 11.09 4.41 9.94
N ALA A 41 10.38 4.67 11.04
CA ALA A 41 10.80 4.24 12.37
C ALA A 41 10.38 2.77 12.52
N LEU A 42 11.17 1.87 11.95
CA LEU A 42 11.21 0.51 12.51
C LEU A 42 11.55 0.67 14.01
N PRO A 43 10.83 0.01 14.93
CA PRO A 43 11.29 -0.07 16.30
C PRO A 43 12.69 -0.73 16.29
N ALA A 44 13.66 -0.07 16.91
CA ALA A 44 14.92 -0.69 17.29
C ALA A 44 14.68 -1.73 18.39
#